data_AF-A0A2E5UHM8-F1
#
_entry.id   AF-A0A2E5UHM8-F1
#
_cell.length_a   1.000
_cell.length_b   1.000
_cell.length_c   1.000
_cell.angle_alpha   90.00
_cell.angle_beta   90.00
_cell.angle_gamma   90.00
#
_symmetry.space_group_name_H-M   'P 1'
#
loop_
_entity.id
_entity.type
_entity.pdbx_description
1 polymer ?
#
loop_
_entity_poly.entity_id
_entity_poly.type
_entity_poly.pdbx_seq_one_letter_code
_entity_poly.pdbx_strand_id
1 'polypeptide(L)'
;MIDEYPSDEDIERFSDETGFCPHCGEEIYDDSDWCPKCDNPLHGNGTGHRHPLSAIMTKKIGVILLVVLLLAFLWAPLKLFLGG
;
A
#
# COMPACT_ATOMS: atom_id res chain seq x y z
N MET A 1 14.29 -22.86 38.12
CA MET A 1 13.82 -21.68 37.37
C MET A 1 13.22 -22.26 36.12
N ILE A 2 11.93 -22.04 35.89
CA ILE A 2 11.24 -22.57 34.70
C ILE A 2 11.59 -21.61 33.58
N ASP A 3 12.27 -22.11 32.56
CA ASP A 3 12.56 -21.38 31.34
C ASP A 3 11.26 -21.35 30.52
N GLU A 4 10.29 -20.58 30.99
CA GLU A 4 9.02 -20.33 30.31
C GLU A 4 9.34 -19.41 29.13
N TYR A 5 9.66 -20.02 27.98
CA TYR A 5 9.81 -19.28 26.75
C TYR A 5 8.44 -18.68 26.37
N PRO A 6 8.38 -17.41 25.92
CA PRO A 6 7.14 -16.81 25.46
C PRO A 6 6.50 -17.70 24.39
N SER A 7 5.17 -17.80 24.44
CA SER A 7 4.42 -18.57 23.44
C SER A 7 4.55 -17.92 22.06
N ASP A 8 4.41 -18.71 20.98
CA ASP A 8 4.47 -18.17 19.62
C ASP A 8 3.41 -17.07 19.39
N GLU A 9 2.23 -17.18 20.02
CA GLU A 9 1.18 -16.16 19.99
C GLU A 9 1.62 -14.84 20.65
N ASP A 10 2.37 -14.91 21.74
CA ASP A 10 2.92 -13.71 22.39
C ASP A 10 3.97 -13.05 21.49
N ILE A 11 4.82 -13.84 20.84
CA ILE A 11 5.84 -13.34 19.92
C ILE A 11 5.18 -12.59 18.76
N GLU A 12 4.19 -13.19 18.10
CA GLU A 12 3.48 -12.55 16.99
C GLU A 12 2.80 -11.24 17.43
N ARG A 13 2.10 -11.24 18.58
CA ARG A 13 1.37 -10.07 19.09
C ARG A 13 2.27 -8.87 19.39
N PHE A 14 3.52 -9.10 19.75
CA PHE A 14 4.49 -8.06 20.09
C PHE A 14 5.56 -7.84 19.02
N SER A 15 5.55 -8.62 17.94
CA SER A 15 6.52 -8.48 16.83
C SER A 15 6.22 -7.33 15.87
N ASP A 16 5.04 -6.72 15.94
CA ASP A 16 4.66 -5.56 15.13
C ASP A 16 5.29 -4.26 15.70
N GLU A 17 6.62 -4.13 15.55
CA GLU A 17 7.37 -2.88 15.76
C GLU A 17 7.42 -2.01 14.49
N THR A 18 6.67 -2.43 13.45
CA THR A 18 6.62 -1.75 12.17
C THR A 18 5.19 -1.32 11.87
N GLY A 19 5.05 -0.21 11.14
CA GLY A 19 3.78 0.21 10.60
C GLY A 19 3.97 0.93 9.28
N PHE A 20 2.89 1.48 8.75
CA PHE A 20 2.92 2.03 7.39
C PHE A 20 3.01 3.56 7.39
N CYS A 21 3.90 4.08 6.53
CA CYS A 21 4.04 5.50 6.28
C CYS A 21 2.73 6.09 5.73
N PRO A 22 2.13 7.12 6.34
CA PRO A 22 0.86 7.69 5.88
C PRO A 22 0.97 8.41 4.53
N HIS A 23 2.18 8.76 4.08
CA HIS A 23 2.41 9.50 2.84
C HIS A 23 2.57 8.60 1.63
N CYS A 24 3.34 7.51 1.76
CA CYS A 24 3.67 6.61 0.65
C CYS A 24 3.22 5.15 0.85
N GLY A 25 2.87 4.77 2.08
CA GLY A 25 2.46 3.42 2.46
C GLY A 25 3.58 2.39 2.50
N GLU A 26 4.83 2.83 2.62
CA GLU A 26 5.96 1.95 2.92
C GLU A 26 5.89 1.43 4.36
N GLU A 27 6.28 0.18 4.56
CA GLU A 27 6.50 -0.40 5.88
C GLU A 27 7.79 0.17 6.47
N ILE A 28 7.68 0.75 7.65
CA ILE A 28 8.76 1.43 8.38
C ILE A 28 8.61 1.15 9.86
N TYR A 29 9.71 1.21 10.61
CA TYR A 29 9.63 1.10 12.07
C TYR A 29 8.81 2.26 12.65
N ASP A 30 8.00 1.96 13.66
CA ASP A 30 7.09 2.94 14.27
C ASP A 30 7.80 4.04 15.08
N ASP A 31 9.05 3.78 15.47
CA ASP A 31 9.99 4.69 16.11
C ASP A 31 10.71 5.64 15.13
N SER A 32 10.50 5.48 13.82
CA SER A 32 11.16 6.28 12.80
C SER A 32 10.53 7.68 12.71
N ASP A 33 11.35 8.72 12.80
CA ASP A 33 10.90 10.12 12.61
C ASP A 33 10.71 10.48 11.12
N TRP A 34 11.36 9.73 10.22
CA TRP A 34 11.42 10.00 8.79
C TRP A 34 11.20 8.74 7.96
N CYS A 35 10.48 8.86 6.85
CA CYS A 35 10.32 7.75 5.90
C CYS A 35 11.49 7.71 4.89
N PRO A 36 12.28 6.62 4.82
CA PRO A 36 13.46 6.54 3.93
C PRO A 36 13.12 6.44 2.44
N LYS A 37 11.84 6.25 2.09
CA LYS A 37 11.38 6.09 0.70
C LYS A 37 10.82 7.38 0.09
N CYS A 38 10.14 8.19 0.89
CA CYS A 38 9.47 9.40 0.41
C CYS A 38 9.99 10.68 1.07
N ASP A 39 10.94 10.57 2.00
CA ASP A 39 11.58 11.67 2.72
C ASP A 39 10.60 12.61 3.44
N ASN A 40 9.38 12.14 3.72
CA ASN A 40 8.41 12.91 4.49
C ASN A 40 8.57 12.64 5.99
N PRO A 41 8.44 13.68 6.83
CA PRO A 41 8.44 13.53 8.27
C PRO A 41 7.16 12.85 8.76
N LEU A 42 7.28 12.09 9.85
CA LEU A 42 6.21 11.29 10.45
C LEU A 42 5.61 11.92 11.73
N HIS A 43 6.11 13.11 12.10
CA HIS A 43 5.69 13.88 13.28
C HIS A 43 4.16 13.98 13.41
N GLY A 44 3.64 13.55 14.56
CA GLY A 44 2.26 13.77 15.00
C GLY A 44 1.24 12.70 14.59
N ASN A 45 1.53 11.89 13.56
CA ASN A 45 0.57 10.92 13.03
C ASN A 45 1.02 9.46 13.18
N GLY A 46 2.25 9.21 13.62
CA GLY A 46 2.82 7.87 13.80
C GLY A 46 2.77 7.02 12.52
N THR A 47 3.05 5.74 12.67
CA THR A 47 2.81 4.75 11.62
C THR A 47 1.38 4.20 11.73
N GLY A 48 0.68 4.07 10.60
CA GLY A 48 -0.67 3.52 10.59
C GLY A 48 -0.63 2.00 10.68
N HIS A 49 -1.27 1.40 11.70
CA HIS A 49 -1.42 -0.06 11.86
C HIS A 49 -2.47 -0.69 10.90
N ARG A 50 -2.90 0.04 9.86
CA ARG A 50 -3.81 -0.48 8.84
C ARG A 50 -3.02 -0.77 7.58
N HIS A 51 -2.97 -2.06 7.24
CA HIS A 51 -2.35 -2.59 6.03
C HIS A 51 -2.74 -1.76 4.78
N PRO A 52 -1.80 -1.07 4.11
CA PRO A 52 -2.06 -0.06 3.08
C PRO A 52 -2.39 -0.68 1.72
N LEU A 53 -2.51 -2.01 1.64
CA LEU A 53 -3.01 -2.71 0.45
C LEU A 53 -4.38 -2.18 -0.02
N SER A 54 -5.17 -1.53 0.85
CA SER A 54 -6.46 -0.93 0.47
C SER A 54 -6.36 0.47 -0.14
N ALA A 55 -5.30 1.24 0.14
CA ALA A 55 -5.19 2.65 -0.27
C ALA A 55 -4.32 2.86 -1.51
N ILE A 56 -3.29 2.01 -1.72
CA ILE A 56 -2.42 2.09 -2.89
C ILE A 56 -3.04 1.37 -4.10
N MET A 57 -3.75 0.26 -3.89
CA MET A 57 -4.41 -0.48 -4.98
C MET A 57 -5.56 0.31 -5.63
N THR A 58 -6.32 1.07 -4.85
CA THR A 58 -7.54 1.76 -5.35
C THR A 58 -7.24 2.87 -6.34
N LYS A 59 -6.15 3.65 -6.15
CA LYS A 59 -5.83 4.77 -7.05
C LYS A 59 -5.23 4.33 -8.39
N LYS A 60 -4.38 3.28 -8.41
CA LYS A 60 -3.75 2.81 -9.65
C LYS A 60 -4.74 2.05 -10.54
N ILE A 61 -5.65 1.26 -9.96
CA ILE A 61 -6.66 0.50 -10.71
C ILE A 61 -7.66 1.43 -11.41
N GLY A 62 -8.11 2.50 -10.76
CA GLY A 62 -9.04 3.46 -11.36
C GLY A 62 -8.48 4.14 -12.62
N VAL A 63 -7.20 4.55 -12.59
CA VAL A 63 -6.54 5.17 -13.74
C VAL A 63 -6.35 4.17 -14.88
N ILE A 64 -5.95 2.93 -14.58
CA ILE A 64 -5.77 1.88 -15.60
C ILE A 64 -7.10 1.57 -16.29
N LEU A 65 -8.19 1.40 -15.54
CA LEU A 65 -9.52 1.13 -16.11
C LEU A 65 -10.01 2.29 -17.00
N LEU A 66 -9.79 3.53 -16.58
CA LEU A 66 -10.14 4.71 -17.38
C LEU A 66 -9.36 4.78 -18.69
N VAL A 67 -8.04 4.52 -18.65
CA VAL A 67 -7.19 4.49 -19.85
C VAL A 67 -7.63 3.37 -20.81
N VAL A 68 -7.91 2.17 -20.30
CA VAL A 68 -8.38 1.04 -21.11
C VAL A 68 -9.73 1.35 -21.77
N LEU A 69 -10.67 1.96 -21.04
CA LEU A 69 -11.96 2.39 -21.60
C LEU A 69 -11.80 3.44 -22.71
N LEU A 70 -10.94 4.44 -22.52
CA LEU A 70 -10.66 5.45 -23.54
C LEU A 70 -10.03 4.84 -24.79
N LEU A 71 -9.04 3.95 -24.63
CA LEU A 71 -8.41 3.25 -25.74
C LEU A 71 -9.40 2.36 -26.48
N ALA A 72 -10.24 1.61 -25.76
CA ALA A 72 -11.30 0.79 -26.36
C ALA A 72 -12.30 1.65 -27.14
N PHE A 73 -12.70 2.81 -26.60
CA PHE A 73 -13.65 3.71 -27.25
C PHE A 73 -13.06 4.38 -28.50
N LEU A 74 -11.75 4.66 -28.51
CA LEU A 74 -11.04 5.23 -29.66
C LEU A 74 -10.75 4.17 -30.75
N TRP A 75 -10.48 2.92 -30.36
CA TRP A 75 -10.19 1.83 -31.29
C TRP A 75 -11.43 1.09 -31.80
N ALA A 76 -12.56 1.15 -31.08
CA ALA A 76 -13.83 0.56 -31.50
C ALA A 76 -14.33 1.05 -32.86
N PRO A 77 -14.41 2.38 -33.15
CA PRO A 77 -14.86 2.85 -34.46
C PRO A 77 -13.85 2.54 -35.56
N LEU A 78 -12.54 2.53 -35.25
CA LEU A 78 -11.48 2.21 -36.22
C LEU A 78 -11.52 0.74 -36.65
N LYS A 79 -11.71 -0.20 -35.71
CA LYS A 79 -11.89 -1.62 -36.04
C LYS A 79 -13.19 -1.90 -36.77
N LEU A 80 -14.26 -1.15 -36.48
CA LEU A 80 -15.54 -1.29 -37.17
C LEU A 80 -15.48 -0.81 -38.62
N PHE A 81 -14.58 0.15 -38.92
CA PHE A 81 -14.39 0.70 -40.27
C PHE A 81 -13.36 -0.06 -41.13
N LEU A 82 -12.38 -0.75 -40.52
CA LEU A 82 -11.35 -1.53 -41.24
C LEU A 82 -11.67 -3.02 -41.40
N GLY A 83 -12.71 -3.53 -40.73
CA GLY A 83 -13.11 -4.94 -40.74
C GLY A 83 -14.40 -5.24 -41.51
N GLY A 84 -14.94 -4.26 -42.25
CA GLY A 84 -16.15 -4.38 -43.08
C GLY A 84 -15.84 -4.38 -44.57
#